data_AF-A0A5C8PIL2-F1
#
_entry.id   AF-A0A5C8PIL2-F1
#
_cell.length_a   1.000
_cell.length_b   1.000
_cell.length_c   1.000
_cell.angle_alpha   90.00
_cell.angle_beta   90.00
_cell.angle_gamma   90.00
#
_symmetry.space_group_name_H-M   'P 1'
#
loop_
_entity.id
_entity.type
_entity.pdbx_description
1 polymer ?
#
loop_
_entity_poly.entity_id
_entity_poly.type
_entity_poly.pdbx_seq_one_letter_code
_entity_poly.pdbx_strand_id
1 'polypeptide(L)'
;MDGAAFEDYRRPGALVDSDHPAVVAFARDAAGAATDPVDVAVRIYFAVRDGLRYDPYGTPLRRDAYVASTCLQARHGYCVNKAGLMAAACRARGIPARLGYADVRNHMTTRRLSEWMGSDVFYFHGYTDVWLNGRWVKATPAFNKELTDKFRLKPLDWDGSADSIYHPFDLEGRRHMEYLAYRGVYADIPFDTLNAAFRQYYPKMYRHDGGAALGGDFAAEGAAEAASR
;
A
#
# COMPACT_ATOMS: atom_id res chain seq x y z
N MET A 1 15.51 -8.13 -6.90
CA MET A 1 14.40 -9.06 -7.20
C MET A 1 14.66 -10.31 -6.40
N ASP A 2 13.62 -10.89 -5.82
CA ASP A 2 13.75 -12.04 -4.90
C ASP A 2 13.98 -13.40 -5.59
N GLY A 3 13.97 -13.43 -6.93
CA GLY A 3 14.19 -14.65 -7.71
C GLY A 3 13.00 -15.59 -7.71
N ALA A 4 11.82 -15.14 -7.26
CA ALA A 4 10.60 -15.93 -7.21
C ALA A 4 10.16 -16.40 -8.60
N ALA A 5 9.70 -17.64 -8.68
CA ALA A 5 9.07 -18.19 -9.87
C ALA A 5 7.66 -17.62 -10.04
N PHE A 6 7.12 -17.70 -11.26
CA PHE A 6 5.78 -17.15 -11.55
C PHE A 6 4.68 -17.73 -10.64
N GLU A 7 4.79 -19.01 -10.28
CA GLU A 7 3.81 -19.68 -9.43
C GLU A 7 3.84 -19.20 -7.97
N ASP A 8 4.97 -18.68 -7.49
CA ASP A 8 5.07 -18.11 -6.15
C ASP A 8 4.17 -16.88 -6.00
N TYR A 9 3.82 -16.20 -7.11
CA TYR A 9 2.88 -15.09 -7.12
C TYR A 9 1.41 -15.49 -7.00
N ARG A 10 1.10 -16.80 -6.92
CA ARG A 10 -0.22 -17.33 -6.57
C ARG A 10 -0.26 -17.97 -5.18
N ARG A 11 0.89 -18.32 -4.63
CA ARG A 11 0.99 -19.06 -3.37
C ARG A 11 0.93 -18.13 -2.15
N PRO A 12 0.44 -18.62 -1.00
CA PRO A 12 0.55 -17.89 0.25
C PRO A 12 2.03 -17.72 0.64
N GLY A 13 2.34 -16.54 1.17
CA GLY A 13 3.60 -16.22 1.82
C GLY A 13 3.46 -16.17 3.34
N ALA A 14 4.53 -15.79 4.02
CA ALA A 14 4.51 -15.58 5.46
C ALA A 14 3.79 -14.28 5.85
N LEU A 15 3.91 -13.22 5.04
CA LEU A 15 3.23 -11.94 5.29
C LEU A 15 2.08 -11.68 4.29
N VAL A 16 2.18 -12.18 3.06
CA VAL A 16 1.06 -12.26 2.10
C VAL A 16 0.32 -13.59 2.30
N ASP A 17 -0.35 -13.76 3.44
CA ASP A 17 -1.02 -14.99 3.87
C ASP A 17 -2.38 -15.21 3.18
N SER A 18 -2.34 -15.46 1.86
CA SER A 18 -3.53 -15.57 1.01
C SER A 18 -4.44 -16.77 1.29
N ASP A 19 -3.97 -17.75 2.06
CA ASP A 19 -4.74 -18.92 2.51
C ASP A 19 -5.44 -18.68 3.86
N HIS A 20 -5.18 -17.55 4.53
CA HIS A 20 -5.84 -17.22 5.78
C HIS A 20 -7.37 -17.09 5.57
N PRO A 21 -8.22 -17.75 6.38
CA PRO A 21 -9.67 -17.79 6.15
C PRO A 21 -10.33 -16.42 6.02
N ALA A 22 -9.89 -15.43 6.82
CA ALA A 22 -10.40 -14.07 6.75
C ALA A 22 -10.05 -13.37 5.42
N VAL A 23 -8.85 -13.62 4.87
CA VAL A 23 -8.43 -13.06 3.58
C VAL A 23 -9.22 -13.70 2.44
N VAL A 24 -9.42 -15.02 2.49
CA VAL A 24 -10.24 -15.75 1.51
C VAL A 24 -11.69 -15.25 1.52
N ALA A 25 -12.28 -15.08 2.72
CA ALA A 25 -13.63 -14.54 2.86
C ALA A 25 -13.73 -13.11 2.31
N PHE A 26 -12.79 -12.23 2.69
CA PHE A 26 -12.71 -10.86 2.18
C PHE A 26 -12.59 -10.83 0.65
N ALA A 27 -11.72 -11.64 0.06
CA ALA A 27 -11.53 -11.69 -1.39
C ALA A 27 -12.77 -12.19 -2.14
N ARG A 28 -13.47 -13.19 -1.59
CA ARG A 28 -14.75 -13.67 -2.12
C ARG A 28 -15.82 -12.58 -2.05
N ASP A 29 -15.95 -11.91 -0.91
CA ASP A 29 -16.99 -10.91 -0.69
C ASP A 29 -16.74 -9.66 -1.56
N ALA A 30 -15.48 -9.23 -1.68
CA ALA A 30 -15.08 -8.15 -2.59
C ALA A 30 -15.37 -8.49 -4.06
N ALA A 31 -15.06 -9.72 -4.50
CA ALA A 31 -15.36 -10.14 -5.87
C ALA A 31 -16.87 -10.19 -6.15
N GLY A 32 -17.68 -10.61 -5.16
CA GLY A 32 -19.10 -10.86 -5.34
C GLY A 32 -19.32 -11.94 -6.41
N ALA A 33 -20.21 -11.67 -7.37
CA ALA A 33 -20.49 -12.59 -8.48
C ALA A 33 -19.49 -12.49 -9.67
N ALA A 34 -18.47 -11.63 -9.59
CA ALA A 34 -17.52 -11.47 -10.69
C ALA A 34 -16.67 -12.74 -10.87
N THR A 35 -16.54 -13.17 -12.12
CA THR A 35 -15.72 -14.33 -12.52
C THR A 35 -14.56 -13.95 -13.43
N ASP A 36 -14.64 -12.81 -14.12
CA ASP A 36 -13.54 -12.31 -14.94
C ASP A 36 -12.38 -11.84 -14.04
N PRO A 37 -11.12 -12.27 -14.29
CA PRO A 37 -9.98 -11.88 -13.45
C PRO A 37 -9.75 -10.37 -13.34
N VAL A 38 -10.03 -9.60 -14.38
CA VAL A 38 -9.88 -8.13 -14.35
C VAL A 38 -10.94 -7.54 -13.42
N ASP A 39 -12.20 -7.90 -13.61
CA ASP A 39 -13.30 -7.42 -12.75
C ASP A 39 -13.07 -7.79 -11.27
N VAL A 40 -12.61 -9.02 -11.01
CA VAL A 40 -12.27 -9.48 -9.67
C VAL A 40 -11.14 -8.64 -9.06
N ALA A 41 -10.05 -8.42 -9.79
CA ALA A 41 -8.92 -7.64 -9.30
C ALA A 41 -9.32 -6.17 -9.04
N VAL A 42 -10.10 -5.56 -9.94
CA VAL A 42 -10.58 -4.19 -9.80
C VAL A 42 -11.49 -4.03 -8.58
N ARG A 43 -12.40 -4.99 -8.33
CA ARG A 43 -13.24 -4.96 -7.14
C ARG A 43 -12.43 -5.12 -5.84
N ILE A 44 -11.46 -6.03 -5.84
CA ILE A 44 -10.51 -6.18 -4.72
C ILE A 44 -9.74 -4.88 -4.49
N TYR A 45 -9.26 -4.23 -5.54
CA TYR A 45 -8.57 -2.95 -5.47
C TYR A 45 -9.40 -1.91 -4.71
N PHE A 46 -10.66 -1.69 -5.12
CA PHE A 46 -11.52 -0.71 -4.46
C PHE A 46 -11.91 -1.13 -3.04
N ALA A 47 -12.12 -2.42 -2.79
CA ALA A 47 -12.39 -2.94 -1.44
C ALA A 47 -11.21 -2.70 -0.49
N VAL A 48 -9.97 -2.85 -0.95
CA VAL A 48 -8.78 -2.56 -0.14
C VAL A 48 -8.54 -1.05 -0.03
N ARG A 49 -8.65 -0.31 -1.15
CA ARG A 49 -8.42 1.14 -1.19
C ARG A 49 -9.34 1.84 -0.22
N ASP A 50 -10.65 1.63 -0.33
CA ASP A 50 -11.65 2.40 0.41
C ASP A 50 -12.15 1.69 1.67
N GLY A 51 -12.07 0.36 1.74
CA GLY A 51 -12.54 -0.39 2.92
C GLY A 51 -11.61 -0.33 4.14
N LEU A 52 -10.37 0.12 3.97
CA LEU A 52 -9.37 0.26 5.03
C LEU A 52 -8.85 1.69 5.11
N ARG A 53 -8.65 2.21 6.32
CA ARG A 53 -8.08 3.55 6.50
C ARG A 53 -6.59 3.56 6.15
N TYR A 54 -6.15 4.55 5.36
CA TYR A 54 -4.72 4.82 5.22
C TYR A 54 -4.19 5.50 6.49
N ASP A 55 -3.26 4.85 7.17
CA ASP A 55 -2.74 5.26 8.47
C ASP A 55 -1.24 4.96 8.60
N PRO A 56 -0.36 5.94 8.30
CA PRO A 56 1.07 5.80 8.47
C PRO A 56 1.53 5.96 9.93
N TYR A 57 0.64 6.35 10.86
CA TYR A 57 0.98 6.53 12.28
C TYR A 57 0.73 5.27 13.08
N GLY A 58 -0.36 4.55 12.77
CA GLY A 58 -0.86 3.43 13.56
C GLY A 58 -0.19 2.08 13.29
N THR A 59 0.72 1.99 12.31
CA THR A 59 1.37 0.71 11.96
C THR A 59 2.75 0.62 12.63
N PRO A 60 2.93 -0.21 13.67
CA PRO A 60 4.24 -0.40 14.28
C PRO A 60 5.15 -1.21 13.35
N LEU A 61 6.46 -0.97 13.43
CA LEU A 61 7.45 -1.69 12.64
C LEU A 61 7.79 -3.05 13.28
N ARG A 62 6.78 -3.92 13.35
CA ARG A 62 6.87 -5.28 13.87
C ARG A 62 6.32 -6.25 12.81
N ARG A 63 6.98 -7.39 12.62
CA ARG A 63 6.73 -8.29 11.49
C ARG A 63 5.27 -8.74 11.38
N ASP A 64 4.62 -9.03 12.50
CA ASP A 64 3.21 -9.40 12.59
C ASP A 64 2.26 -8.31 12.07
N ALA A 65 2.57 -7.03 12.30
CA ALA A 65 1.76 -5.91 11.80
C ALA A 65 1.74 -5.79 10.26
N TYR A 66 2.64 -6.50 9.57
CA TYR A 66 2.74 -6.53 8.11
C TYR A 66 2.03 -7.73 7.48
N VAL A 67 1.52 -8.67 8.28
CA VAL A 67 0.73 -9.79 7.77
C VAL A 67 -0.58 -9.27 7.20
N ALA A 68 -0.98 -9.75 6.01
CA ALA A 68 -2.16 -9.28 5.30
C ALA A 68 -3.45 -9.49 6.11
N SER A 69 -3.60 -10.65 6.77
CA SER A 69 -4.72 -10.88 7.69
C SER A 69 -4.74 -9.93 8.90
N THR A 70 -3.57 -9.52 9.40
CA THR A 70 -3.47 -8.53 10.49
C THR A 70 -3.88 -7.13 10.02
N CYS A 71 -3.43 -6.72 8.83
CA CYS A 71 -3.88 -5.48 8.17
C CYS A 71 -5.42 -5.46 7.99
N LEU A 72 -5.97 -6.58 7.51
CA LEU A 72 -7.41 -6.75 7.33
C LEU A 72 -8.17 -6.63 8.66
N GLN A 73 -7.68 -7.29 9.73
CA GLN A 73 -8.31 -7.23 11.05
C GLN A 73 -8.23 -5.83 11.67
N ALA A 74 -7.09 -5.15 11.54
CA ALA A 74 -6.89 -3.80 12.03
C ALA A 74 -7.77 -2.77 11.29
N ARG A 75 -8.17 -3.07 10.04
CA ARG A 75 -8.92 -2.19 9.14
C ARG A 75 -8.18 -0.87 8.82
N HIS A 76 -6.87 -0.86 9.00
CA HIS A 76 -6.00 0.25 8.65
C HIS A 76 -4.59 -0.23 8.33
N GLY A 77 -3.82 0.62 7.66
CA GLY A 77 -2.42 0.40 7.33
C GLY A 77 -1.94 1.46 6.36
N TYR A 78 -0.68 1.42 5.95
CA TYR A 78 -0.16 2.33 4.92
C TYR A 78 0.11 1.58 3.60
N CYS A 79 0.79 2.21 2.65
CA CYS A 79 0.96 1.68 1.29
C CYS A 79 1.47 0.23 1.25
N VAL A 80 2.40 -0.15 2.14
CA VAL A 80 2.96 -1.50 2.18
C VAL A 80 1.94 -2.53 2.67
N ASN A 81 1.24 -2.28 3.78
CA ASN A 81 0.24 -3.22 4.32
C ASN A 81 -0.95 -3.38 3.37
N LYS A 82 -1.39 -2.27 2.75
CA LYS A 82 -2.51 -2.28 1.82
C LYS A 82 -2.14 -2.98 0.50
N ALA A 83 -0.92 -2.80 -0.01
CA ALA A 83 -0.41 -3.59 -1.14
C ALA A 83 -0.33 -5.09 -0.79
N GLY A 84 0.18 -5.42 0.41
CA GLY A 84 0.21 -6.80 0.93
C GLY A 84 -1.16 -7.47 0.95
N LEU A 85 -2.17 -6.77 1.50
CA LEU A 85 -3.55 -7.26 1.55
C LEU A 85 -4.17 -7.43 0.16
N MET A 86 -3.97 -6.46 -0.74
CA MET A 86 -4.44 -6.58 -2.12
C MET A 86 -3.81 -7.79 -2.82
N ALA A 87 -2.49 -7.98 -2.70
CA ALA A 87 -1.81 -9.15 -3.25
C ALA A 87 -2.39 -10.45 -2.68
N ALA A 88 -2.58 -10.54 -1.36
CA ALA A 88 -3.13 -11.73 -0.71
C ALA A 88 -4.55 -12.04 -1.20
N ALA A 89 -5.40 -11.02 -1.33
CA ALA A 89 -6.77 -11.17 -1.82
C ALA A 89 -6.82 -11.60 -3.31
N CYS A 90 -5.96 -11.04 -4.17
CA CYS A 90 -5.83 -11.49 -5.56
C CYS A 90 -5.42 -12.96 -5.63
N ARG A 91 -4.42 -13.37 -4.84
CA ARG A 91 -3.95 -14.76 -4.77
C ARG A 91 -5.02 -15.73 -4.29
N ALA A 92 -5.83 -15.32 -3.31
CA ALA A 92 -6.97 -16.10 -2.83
C ALA A 92 -8.05 -16.35 -3.93
N ARG A 93 -8.02 -15.57 -5.02
CA ARG A 93 -8.86 -15.76 -6.22
C ARG A 93 -8.10 -16.41 -7.39
N GLY A 94 -6.88 -16.90 -7.17
CA GLY A 94 -6.04 -17.54 -8.19
C GLY A 94 -5.35 -16.56 -9.15
N ILE A 95 -5.44 -15.26 -8.89
CA ILE A 95 -4.84 -14.21 -9.73
C ILE A 95 -3.40 -13.98 -9.27
N PRO A 96 -2.38 -14.15 -10.13
CA PRO A 96 -1.00 -13.86 -9.76
C PRO A 96 -0.85 -12.39 -9.39
N ALA A 97 -0.30 -12.13 -8.21
CA ALA A 97 -0.02 -10.80 -7.73
C ALA A 97 1.31 -10.78 -6.99
N ARG A 98 2.13 -9.76 -7.23
CA ARG A 98 3.42 -9.54 -6.57
C ARG A 98 3.50 -8.12 -6.02
N LEU A 99 4.43 -7.88 -5.12
CA LEU A 99 4.61 -6.59 -4.48
C LEU A 99 5.76 -5.86 -5.16
N GLY A 100 5.52 -4.61 -5.57
CA GLY A 100 6.56 -3.75 -6.11
C GLY A 100 6.85 -2.58 -5.19
N TYR A 101 8.11 -2.14 -5.17
CA TYR A 101 8.56 -1.07 -4.29
C TYR A 101 9.38 -0.01 -5.02
N ALA A 102 9.26 1.22 -4.53
CA ALA A 102 9.96 2.39 -5.04
C ALA A 102 10.28 3.39 -3.94
N ASP A 103 11.27 4.24 -4.18
CA ASP A 103 11.45 5.47 -3.42
C ASP A 103 10.76 6.60 -4.15
N VAL A 104 9.97 7.38 -3.41
CA VAL A 104 9.17 8.45 -3.98
C VAL A 104 9.28 9.73 -3.15
N ARG A 105 9.22 10.89 -3.79
CA ARG A 105 9.13 12.22 -3.15
C ARG A 105 7.78 12.84 -3.47
N ASN A 106 7.35 13.84 -2.70
CA ASN A 106 6.08 14.58 -2.91
C ASN A 106 4.85 13.67 -2.79
N HIS A 107 4.92 12.72 -1.88
CA HIS A 107 3.81 11.87 -1.46
C HIS A 107 2.96 12.62 -0.41
N MET A 108 1.68 12.28 -0.28
CA MET A 108 0.80 12.82 0.75
C MET A 108 1.44 12.68 2.14
N THR A 109 1.59 13.80 2.85
CA THR A 109 2.28 13.91 4.14
C THR A 109 1.66 15.02 4.99
N THR A 110 1.93 14.98 6.30
CA THR A 110 1.69 16.06 7.25
C THR A 110 3.02 16.60 7.75
N ARG A 111 3.02 17.76 8.41
CA ARG A 111 4.22 18.29 9.08
C ARG A 111 4.75 17.31 10.12
N ARG A 112 3.87 16.74 10.95
CA ARG A 112 4.23 15.76 11.98
C ARG A 112 4.87 14.51 11.38
N LEU A 113 4.31 13.95 10.31
CA LEU A 113 4.89 12.79 9.61
C LEU A 113 6.29 13.12 9.08
N SER A 114 6.43 14.29 8.45
CA SER A 114 7.69 14.75 7.85
C SER A 114 8.78 14.97 8.92
N GLU A 115 8.42 15.57 10.06
CA GLU A 115 9.32 15.78 11.20
C GLU A 115 9.77 14.46 11.83
N TRP A 116 8.83 13.51 11.99
CA TRP A 116 9.10 12.18 12.54
C TRP A 116 10.03 11.35 11.66
N MET A 117 9.77 11.31 10.35
CA MET A 117 10.67 10.65 9.38
C MET A 117 12.02 11.36 9.28
N GLY A 118 12.01 12.70 9.39
CA GLY A 118 13.18 13.54 9.14
C GLY A 118 13.64 13.54 7.69
N SER A 119 12.74 13.21 6.76
CA SER A 119 13.00 13.09 5.33
C SER A 119 11.76 13.52 4.53
N ASP A 120 11.96 14.02 3.32
CA ASP A 120 10.92 14.27 2.31
C ASP A 120 10.79 13.11 1.31
N VAL A 121 11.61 12.05 1.46
CA VAL A 121 11.60 10.84 0.64
C VAL A 121 10.90 9.71 1.39
N PHE A 122 9.94 9.10 0.71
CA PHE A 122 9.21 7.91 1.12
C PHE A 122 9.87 6.68 0.50
N TYR A 123 10.84 6.14 1.22
CA TYR A 123 11.52 4.88 0.90
C TYR A 123 10.56 3.69 0.99
N PHE A 124 10.71 2.71 0.09
CA PHE A 124 9.87 1.50 0.03
C PHE A 124 8.35 1.80 -0.04
N HIS A 125 7.95 2.79 -0.82
CA HIS A 125 6.54 2.96 -1.20
C HIS A 125 6.06 1.74 -1.99
N GLY A 126 5.01 1.08 -1.48
CA GLY A 126 4.54 -0.21 -1.98
C GLY A 126 3.33 -0.09 -2.92
N TYR A 127 3.31 -0.93 -3.95
CA TYR A 127 2.17 -1.15 -4.83
C TYR A 127 2.02 -2.65 -5.11
N THR A 128 0.86 -3.04 -5.64
CA THR A 128 0.61 -4.41 -6.11
C THR A 128 0.75 -4.46 -7.62
N ASP A 129 1.46 -5.45 -8.14
CA ASP A 129 1.58 -5.72 -9.55
C ASP A 129 0.80 -7.01 -9.86
N VAL A 130 -0.24 -6.91 -10.67
CA VAL A 130 -1.23 -7.97 -10.90
C VAL A 130 -1.11 -8.49 -12.33
N TRP A 131 -1.10 -9.82 -12.50
CA TRP A 131 -1.03 -10.42 -13.83
C TRP A 131 -2.43 -10.51 -14.46
N LEU A 132 -2.70 -9.61 -15.41
CA LEU A 132 -3.98 -9.50 -16.11
C LEU A 132 -3.73 -9.50 -17.62
N ASN A 133 -4.55 -10.23 -18.38
CA ASN A 133 -4.49 -10.25 -19.84
C ASN A 133 -3.07 -10.47 -20.42
N GLY A 134 -2.30 -11.36 -19.79
CA GLY A 134 -0.96 -11.72 -20.26
C GLY A 134 0.14 -10.70 -19.95
N ARG A 135 -0.10 -9.75 -19.04
CA ARG A 135 0.91 -8.79 -18.60
C ARG A 135 0.74 -8.37 -17.14
N TRP A 136 1.79 -7.76 -16.60
CA TRP A 136 1.81 -7.12 -15.30
C TRP A 136 1.17 -5.73 -15.38
N VAL A 137 0.18 -5.47 -14.52
CA VAL A 137 -0.52 -4.19 -14.40
C VAL A 137 -0.47 -3.75 -12.94
N LYS A 138 0.08 -2.56 -12.71
CA LYS A 138 0.36 -2.04 -11.37
C LYS A 138 -0.83 -1.28 -10.80
N ALA A 139 -1.07 -1.44 -9.51
CA ALA A 139 -2.12 -0.76 -8.75
C ALA A 139 -1.62 -0.38 -7.36
N THR A 140 -1.81 0.89 -6.98
CA THR A 140 -1.49 1.38 -5.63
C THR A 140 -2.78 1.60 -4.82
N PRO A 141 -3.23 0.63 -4.01
CA PRO A 141 -4.50 0.72 -3.29
C PRO A 141 -4.36 1.55 -2.00
N ALA A 142 -3.54 2.61 -1.99
CA ALA A 142 -3.07 3.25 -0.76
C ALA A 142 -4.11 4.20 -0.14
N PHE A 143 -4.32 5.38 -0.71
CA PHE A 143 -5.17 6.40 -0.10
C PHE A 143 -6.65 6.07 -0.32
N ASN A 144 -7.38 5.85 0.77
CA ASN A 144 -8.83 5.73 0.73
C ASN A 144 -9.46 7.07 0.32
N LYS A 145 -10.60 7.00 -0.38
CA LYS A 145 -11.29 8.17 -0.95
C LYS A 145 -11.52 9.30 0.06
N GLU A 146 -11.96 8.96 1.28
CA GLU A 146 -12.24 9.97 2.31
C GLU A 146 -10.98 10.73 2.73
N LEU A 147 -9.82 10.08 2.69
CA LEU A 147 -8.54 10.73 2.97
C LEU A 147 -8.14 11.66 1.83
N THR A 148 -8.33 11.23 0.58
CA THR A 148 -8.01 12.08 -0.58
C THR A 148 -8.88 13.33 -0.60
N ASP A 149 -10.15 13.23 -0.22
CA ASP A 149 -11.04 14.39 -0.08
C ASP A 149 -10.52 15.38 0.98
N LYS A 150 -10.10 14.87 2.16
CA LYS A 150 -9.52 15.69 3.24
C LYS A 150 -8.24 16.43 2.81
N PHE A 151 -7.42 15.77 1.99
CA PHE A 151 -6.18 16.34 1.46
C PHE A 151 -6.37 17.11 0.14
N ARG A 152 -7.61 17.23 -0.37
CA ARG A 152 -7.92 17.87 -1.65
C ARG A 152 -7.14 17.26 -2.82
N LEU A 153 -7.07 15.94 -2.84
CA LEU A 153 -6.44 15.15 -3.89
C LEU A 153 -7.50 14.28 -4.58
N LYS A 154 -7.30 14.00 -5.87
CA LYS A 154 -8.14 13.00 -6.56
C LYS A 154 -7.76 11.61 -6.07
N PRO A 155 -8.69 10.70 -5.78
CA PRO A 155 -8.35 9.31 -5.53
C PRO A 155 -7.70 8.68 -6.76
N LEU A 156 -6.88 7.66 -6.52
CA LEU A 156 -6.23 6.93 -7.59
C LEU A 156 -7.21 5.86 -8.09
N ASP A 157 -7.68 5.97 -9.33
CA ASP A 157 -8.57 4.98 -9.92
C ASP A 157 -7.78 3.93 -10.68
N TRP A 158 -8.33 2.71 -10.78
CA TRP A 158 -7.72 1.61 -11.48
C TRP A 158 -8.78 0.74 -12.13
N ASP A 159 -8.63 0.51 -13.43
CA ASP A 159 -9.56 -0.25 -14.27
C ASP A 159 -8.98 -1.62 -14.69
N GLY A 160 -7.77 -1.96 -14.22
CA GLY A 160 -7.06 -3.18 -14.61
C GLY A 160 -6.48 -3.16 -16.03
N SER A 161 -6.64 -2.07 -16.77
CA SER A 161 -6.17 -1.91 -18.15
C SER A 161 -4.90 -1.05 -18.24
N ALA A 162 -4.58 -0.25 -17.23
CA ALA A 162 -3.34 0.53 -17.19
C ALA A 162 -2.72 0.54 -15.80
N ASP A 163 -1.42 0.83 -15.74
CA ASP A 163 -0.76 1.07 -14.47
C ASP A 163 -1.39 2.28 -13.78
N SER A 164 -1.70 2.14 -12.50
CA SER A 164 -2.17 3.22 -11.65
C SER A 164 -1.34 3.24 -10.37
N ILE A 165 -0.26 4.03 -10.42
CA ILE A 165 0.79 4.03 -9.38
C ILE A 165 1.13 5.40 -8.81
N TYR A 166 0.61 6.50 -9.36
CA TYR A 166 0.85 7.84 -8.86
C TYR A 166 -0.33 8.78 -9.16
N HIS A 167 -0.49 9.81 -8.33
CA HIS A 167 -1.29 10.98 -8.67
C HIS A 167 -0.40 11.90 -9.48
N PRO A 168 -0.53 11.99 -10.82
CA PRO A 168 0.35 12.85 -11.59
C PRO A 168 0.11 14.33 -11.28
N PHE A 169 -1.08 14.68 -10.78
CA PHE A 169 -1.50 16.05 -10.51
C PHE A 169 -2.41 16.15 -9.27
N ASP A 170 -2.29 17.23 -8.50
CA ASP A 170 -3.29 17.64 -7.52
C ASP A 170 -4.53 18.27 -8.20
N LEU A 171 -5.52 18.71 -7.42
CA LEU A 171 -6.73 19.36 -7.96
C LEU A 171 -6.42 20.66 -8.72
N GLU A 172 -5.26 21.27 -8.45
CA GLU A 172 -4.75 22.49 -9.08
C GLU A 172 -3.81 22.22 -10.26
N GLY A 173 -3.60 20.97 -10.67
CA GLY A 173 -2.82 20.61 -11.86
C GLY A 173 -1.29 20.64 -11.65
N ARG A 174 -0.80 20.70 -10.42
CA ARG A 174 0.65 20.69 -10.12
C ARG A 174 1.17 19.26 -10.07
N ARG A 175 2.36 19.03 -10.63
CA ARG A 175 3.04 17.73 -10.59
C ARG A 175 3.08 17.20 -9.16
N HIS A 176 2.48 16.05 -8.95
CA HIS A 176 2.49 15.36 -7.66
C HIS A 176 3.24 14.03 -7.83
N MET A 177 4.07 13.68 -6.85
CA MET A 177 4.87 12.45 -6.78
C MET A 177 6.03 12.26 -7.81
N GLU A 178 7.28 12.18 -7.33
CA GLU A 178 8.49 11.89 -8.12
C GLU A 178 9.03 10.50 -7.79
N TYR A 179 9.43 9.72 -8.81
CA TYR A 179 10.07 8.42 -8.63
C TYR A 179 11.59 8.57 -8.59
N LEU A 180 12.21 8.15 -7.48
CA LEU A 180 13.64 8.33 -7.26
C LEU A 180 14.43 7.04 -7.53
N ALA A 181 13.93 5.89 -7.08
CA ALA A 181 14.64 4.62 -7.22
C ALA A 181 13.69 3.43 -7.22
N TYR A 182 13.97 2.45 -8.08
CA TYR A 182 13.25 1.17 -8.10
C TYR A 182 13.88 0.19 -7.12
N ARG A 183 13.04 -0.41 -6.27
CA ARG A 183 13.48 -1.32 -5.20
C ARG A 183 13.17 -2.78 -5.51
N GLY A 184 12.62 -3.09 -6.68
CA GLY A 184 12.34 -4.44 -7.13
C GLY A 184 10.89 -4.87 -6.92
N VAL A 185 10.62 -6.10 -7.35
CA VAL A 185 9.40 -6.85 -7.07
C VAL A 185 9.71 -8.09 -6.23
N TYR A 186 8.71 -8.51 -5.45
CA TYR A 186 8.80 -9.56 -4.45
C TYR A 186 7.50 -10.38 -4.38
N ALA A 187 7.60 -11.68 -4.13
CA ALA A 187 6.49 -12.59 -3.85
C ALA A 187 5.96 -12.44 -2.41
N ASP A 188 6.74 -11.89 -1.49
CA ASP A 188 6.28 -11.57 -0.13
C ASP A 188 6.81 -10.19 0.30
N ILE A 189 6.31 -9.63 1.40
CA ILE A 189 6.84 -8.37 1.92
C ILE A 189 8.29 -8.61 2.37
N PRO A 190 9.29 -7.91 1.82
CA PRO A 190 10.69 -8.09 2.19
C PRO A 190 11.00 -7.37 3.51
N PHE A 191 10.34 -7.78 4.59
CA PHE A 191 10.29 -7.05 5.86
C PHE A 191 11.67 -6.72 6.42
N ASP A 192 12.62 -7.66 6.38
CA ASP A 192 13.96 -7.42 6.92
C ASP A 192 14.74 -6.38 6.10
N THR A 193 14.61 -6.42 4.77
CA THR A 193 15.19 -5.42 3.86
C THR A 193 14.54 -4.05 4.05
N LEU A 194 13.20 -4.01 4.14
CA LEU A 194 12.43 -2.79 4.38
C LEU A 194 12.81 -2.16 5.73
N ASN A 195 12.85 -2.95 6.80
CA ASN A 195 13.21 -2.51 8.13
C ASN A 195 14.67 -2.01 8.18
N ALA A 196 15.61 -2.71 7.53
CA ALA A 196 16.99 -2.24 7.43
C ALA A 196 17.09 -0.88 6.72
N ALA A 197 16.34 -0.69 5.62
CA ALA A 197 16.29 0.59 4.91
C ALA A 197 15.67 1.69 5.78
N PHE A 198 14.57 1.41 6.48
CA PHE A 198 13.94 2.39 7.37
C PHE A 198 14.91 2.79 8.49
N ARG A 199 15.67 1.87 9.08
CA ARG A 199 16.71 2.18 10.09
C ARG A 199 17.77 3.13 9.56
N GLN A 200 18.16 2.95 8.31
CA GLN A 200 19.17 3.77 7.65
C GLN A 200 18.64 5.16 7.30
N TYR A 201 17.45 5.25 6.71
CA TYR A 201 16.94 6.49 6.11
C TYR A 201 16.04 7.30 7.04
N TYR A 202 15.45 6.69 8.07
CA TYR A 202 14.61 7.36 9.07
C TYR A 202 15.17 7.25 10.49
N PRO A 203 16.43 7.64 10.75
CA PRO A 203 17.06 7.41 12.06
C PRO A 203 16.35 8.09 13.23
N LYS A 204 15.58 9.17 12.99
CA LYS A 204 14.77 9.84 14.02
C LYS A 204 13.63 8.96 14.52
N MET A 205 12.90 8.32 13.60
CA MET A 205 11.84 7.35 13.90
C MET A 205 12.31 6.24 14.86
N TYR A 206 13.53 5.74 14.66
CA TYR A 206 14.08 4.67 15.49
C TYR A 206 14.66 5.12 16.83
N ARG A 207 15.26 6.31 16.87
CA ARG A 207 15.87 6.84 18.11
C ARG A 207 14.83 7.19 19.16
N HIS A 208 13.67 7.69 18.75
CA HIS A 208 12.61 8.13 19.65
C HIS A 208 11.68 6.99 20.06
N ASP A 209 11.24 6.17 19.11
CA ASP A 209 10.12 5.26 19.33
C ASP A 209 10.51 3.78 19.17
N GLY A 210 11.75 3.47 18.76
CA GLY A 210 12.16 2.09 18.47
C GLY A 210 11.35 1.41 17.36
N GLY A 211 10.65 2.19 16.52
CA GLY A 211 9.69 1.68 15.54
C GLY A 211 8.26 1.46 16.08
N ALA A 212 7.93 1.99 17.27
CA ALA A 212 6.55 2.03 17.74
C ALA A 212 5.68 2.97 16.89
N ALA A 213 4.36 2.79 17.00
CA ALA A 213 3.39 3.67 16.35
C ALA A 213 3.50 5.11 16.88
N LEU A 214 3.41 6.10 16.00
CA LEU A 214 3.53 7.53 16.34
C LEU A 214 2.33 8.06 17.15
N GLY A 215 1.19 7.37 17.06
CA GLY A 215 -0.10 7.85 17.55
C GLY A 215 -0.60 9.12 16.84
N GLY A 216 -1.82 9.57 17.18
CA GLY A 216 -2.45 10.75 16.57
C GLY A 216 -3.43 10.43 15.44
N ASP A 217 -3.85 11.46 14.70
CA ASP A 217 -4.81 11.34 13.60
C ASP A 217 -4.28 12.04 12.33
N PHE A 218 -3.63 11.24 11.49
CA PHE A 218 -3.07 11.69 10.21
C PHE A 218 -4.10 12.38 9.31
N ALA A 219 -5.35 11.89 9.31
CA ALA A 219 -6.39 12.43 8.45
C ALA A 219 -6.90 13.78 8.96
N ALA A 220 -7.07 13.94 10.28
CA ALA A 220 -7.45 15.21 10.88
C ALA A 220 -6.36 16.27 10.73
N GLU A 221 -5.09 15.90 10.96
CA GLU A 221 -3.94 16.78 10.75
C GLU A 221 -3.84 17.24 9.30
N GLY A 222 -3.95 16.30 8.35
CA GLY A 222 -3.97 16.60 6.93
C GLY A 222 -5.06 17.57 6.50
N ALA A 223 -6.28 17.37 7.00
CA ALA A 223 -7.41 18.27 6.71
C ALA A 223 -7.16 19.68 7.23
N ALA A 224 -6.62 19.80 8.46
CA ALA A 224 -6.29 21.10 9.06
C ALA A 224 -5.19 21.83 8.27
N GLU A 225 -4.14 21.11 7.86
CA GLU A 225 -3.06 21.67 7.05
C GLU A 225 -3.55 22.07 5.65
N ALA A 226 -4.39 21.27 5.00
CA ALA A 226 -4.96 21.57 3.68
C ALA A 226 -5.88 22.81 3.70
N ALA A 227 -6.62 23.03 4.78
CA ALA A 227 -7.46 24.22 4.96
C ALA A 227 -6.66 25.52 5.18
N SER A 228 -5.39 25.41 5.56
CA SER A 228 -4.49 26.54 5.82
C SER A 228 -3.68 27.01 4.59
N ARG A 229 -3.83 26.33 3.45
CA ARG A 229 -3.13 26.60 2.17
C ARG A 229 -4.03 27.32 1.19
#